data_AF-A0A838B9R7-F1
#
_entry.id   AF-A0A838B9R7-F1
#
_cell.length_a   1.000
_cell.length_b   1.000
_cell.length_c   1.000
_cell.angle_alpha   90.00
_cell.angle_beta   90.00
_cell.angle_gamma   90.00
#
_symmetry.space_group_name_H-M   'P 1'
#
loop_
_entity.id
_entity.type
_entity.pdbx_description
1 polymer ?
#
loop_
_entity_poly.entity_id
_entity_poly.type
_entity_poly.pdbx_seq_one_letter_code
_entity_poly.pdbx_strand_id
1 'polypeptide(L)'
;MSILVRKIDDVWQEWHGSSIVTQMVSTYTAVYGDGRQVDTPCDPYPVEIQMNGDSLRGLYDQGIWTLEEVQATGGDIALPFEVPEGEQTVGAPSYVEAEGHIRQVFETEDVPPPPPPPTADEKATAMLLSYNLSLSELKSVLGLEI
;
A
#
# COMPACT_ATOMS: atom_id res chain seq x y z
N MET A 1 -3.06 -2.07 8.58
CA MET A 1 -2.29 -3.03 7.76
C MET A 1 -0.92 -2.42 7.58
N SER A 2 0.12 -3.11 8.01
CA SER A 2 1.48 -2.56 7.98
C SER A 2 2.06 -2.57 6.57
N ILE A 3 3.00 -1.67 6.29
CA ILE A 3 3.65 -1.56 4.98
C ILE A 3 5.02 -2.23 5.09
N LEU A 4 5.12 -3.47 4.64
CA LEU A 4 6.40 -4.18 4.63
C LEU A 4 7.24 -3.73 3.42
N VAL A 5 8.43 -3.23 3.70
CA VAL A 5 9.39 -2.80 2.69
C VAL A 5 10.68 -3.59 2.82
N ARG A 6 11.48 -3.61 1.75
CA ARG A 6 12.84 -4.15 1.76
C ARG A 6 13.73 -3.31 0.86
N LYS A 7 15.04 -3.37 1.09
CA LYS A 7 16.02 -2.68 0.26
C LYS A 7 16.38 -3.55 -0.95
N ILE A 8 16.16 -3.04 -2.15
CA ILE A 8 16.52 -3.67 -3.44
C ILE A 8 17.33 -2.65 -4.22
N ASP A 9 18.57 -3.00 -4.59
CA ASP A 9 19.47 -2.09 -5.32
C ASP A 9 19.60 -0.71 -4.65
N ASP A 10 19.77 -0.72 -3.33
CA ASP A 10 19.82 0.46 -2.46
C ASP A 10 18.56 1.33 -2.36
N VAL A 11 17.44 0.90 -2.96
CA VAL A 11 16.14 1.59 -2.90
C VAL A 11 15.15 0.79 -2.04
N TRP A 12 14.44 1.49 -1.14
CA TRP A 12 13.34 0.89 -0.39
C TRP A 12 12.13 0.69 -1.29
N GLN A 13 11.64 -0.55 -1.35
CA GLN A 13 10.48 -0.94 -2.15
C GLN A 13 9.58 -1.84 -1.32
N GLU A 14 8.27 -1.82 -1.60
CA GLU A 14 7.35 -2.75 -0.96
C GLU A 14 7.75 -4.19 -1.27
N TRP A 15 7.76 -5.00 -0.22
CA TRP A 15 8.04 -6.42 -0.37
C TRP A 15 6.74 -7.18 -0.60
N HIS A 16 6.48 -7.43 -1.88
CA HIS A 16 5.42 -8.33 -2.32
C HIS A 16 6.00 -9.68 -2.74
N GLY A 17 5.29 -10.77 -2.42
CA GLY A 17 5.65 -12.10 -2.89
C GLY A 17 6.93 -12.68 -2.28
N SER A 18 7.48 -13.70 -2.93
CA SER A 18 8.58 -14.50 -2.38
C SER A 18 9.96 -13.97 -2.76
N SER A 19 10.88 -13.92 -1.81
CA SER A 19 12.28 -13.65 -2.06
C SER A 19 13.20 -14.49 -1.18
N ILE A 20 14.45 -14.65 -1.62
CA ILE A 20 15.48 -15.31 -0.83
C ILE A 20 16.05 -14.27 0.12
N VAL A 21 16.09 -14.61 1.41
CA VAL A 21 16.72 -13.79 2.44
C VAL A 21 17.71 -14.62 3.23
N THR A 22 18.72 -13.94 3.76
CA THR A 22 19.68 -14.56 4.68
C THR A 22 19.17 -14.40 6.10
N GLN A 23 18.95 -15.52 6.79
CA GLN A 23 18.60 -15.55 8.20
C GLN A 23 19.74 -16.16 9.00
N MET A 24 20.05 -15.58 10.16
CA MET A 24 20.99 -16.19 11.11
C MET A 24 20.27 -17.23 11.94
N VAL A 25 20.68 -18.50 11.82
CA VAL A 25 20.11 -19.62 12.59
C VAL A 25 21.14 -20.08 13.60
N SER A 26 20.70 -20.28 14.84
CA SER A 26 21.55 -20.71 15.97
C SER A 26 21.18 -22.09 16.50
N THR A 27 20.42 -22.86 15.74
CA THR A 27 20.02 -24.24 16.07
C THR A 27 20.25 -25.14 14.87
N TYR A 28 20.72 -26.36 15.12
CA TYR A 28 20.79 -27.41 14.10
C TYR A 28 20.13 -28.68 14.63
N THR A 29 19.50 -29.42 13.73
CA THR A 29 18.89 -30.71 14.05
C THR A 29 19.94 -31.82 13.90
N ALA A 30 20.36 -32.41 15.01
CA ALA A 30 21.23 -33.59 15.01
C ALA A 30 20.41 -34.86 14.79
N VAL A 31 20.75 -35.64 13.76
CA VAL A 31 20.14 -36.95 13.49
C VAL A 31 21.09 -38.05 13.96
N TYR A 32 20.67 -38.82 14.96
CA TYR A 32 21.43 -39.94 15.52
C TYR A 32 21.22 -41.21 14.69
N GLY A 33 22.15 -42.18 14.79
CA GLY A 33 22.09 -43.43 14.02
C GLY A 33 20.87 -44.32 14.32
N ASP A 34 20.15 -44.06 15.42
CA ASP A 34 18.88 -44.71 15.79
C ASP A 34 17.64 -43.98 15.24
N GLY A 35 17.83 -42.92 14.45
CA GLY A 35 16.76 -42.11 13.86
C GLY A 35 16.21 -41.02 14.78
N ARG A 36 16.73 -40.89 16.00
CA ARG A 36 16.35 -39.80 16.91
C ARG A 36 16.82 -38.46 16.33
N GLN A 37 15.97 -37.45 16.39
CA GLN A 37 16.28 -36.07 16.03
C GLN A 37 16.29 -35.20 17.28
N VAL A 38 17.31 -34.35 17.44
CA VAL A 38 17.43 -33.42 18.56
C VAL A 38 17.89 -32.07 18.05
N ASP A 39 17.11 -31.02 18.31
CA ASP A 39 17.52 -29.65 18.04
C ASP A 39 18.55 -29.21 19.08
N THR A 40 19.74 -28.86 18.61
CA THR A 40 20.89 -28.50 19.44
C THR A 40 21.29 -27.05 19.15
N PRO A 41 21.50 -26.20 20.17
CA PRO A 41 22.04 -24.86 19.98
C PRO A 41 23.46 -24.90 19.40
N CYS A 42 23.79 -23.93 18.56
CA CYS A 42 25.11 -23.75 17.96
C CYS A 42 25.42 -22.27 17.71
N ASP A 43 26.65 -22.01 17.27
CA ASP A 43 27.06 -20.67 16.84
C ASP A 43 26.19 -20.21 15.65
N PRO A 44 25.63 -18.99 15.68
CA PRO A 44 24.78 -18.50 14.61
C PRO A 44 25.46 -18.54 13.25
N TYR A 45 24.81 -19.14 12.26
CA TYR A 45 25.30 -19.20 10.89
C TYR A 45 24.25 -18.70 9.89
N PRO A 46 24.68 -18.07 8.78
CA PRO A 46 23.77 -17.56 7.77
C PRO A 46 23.19 -18.70 6.94
N VAL A 47 21.88 -18.67 6.72
CA VAL A 47 21.16 -19.63 5.87
C VAL A 47 20.26 -18.87 4.92
N GLU A 48 20.24 -19.28 3.66
CA GLU A 48 19.33 -18.73 2.66
C GLU A 48 17.97 -19.43 2.75
N ILE A 49 16.93 -18.66 3.03
CA ILE A 49 15.56 -19.14 3.08
C ILE A 49 14.69 -18.35 2.10
N GLN A 50 13.75 -19.04 1.48
CA GLN A 50 12.72 -18.37 0.69
C GLN A 50 11.61 -17.91 1.63
N MET A 51 11.28 -16.62 1.58
CA MET A 51 10.27 -16.02 2.42
C MET A 51 9.30 -15.16 1.62
N ASN A 52 8.03 -15.22 1.98
CA ASN A 52 6.95 -14.49 1.33
C ASN A 52 6.61 -13.22 2.14
N GLY A 53 6.70 -12.04 1.51
CA GLY A 53 6.47 -10.75 2.16
C GLY A 53 5.04 -10.58 2.70
N ASP A 54 4.03 -11.09 1.99
CA ASP A 54 2.64 -11.02 2.46
C ASP A 54 2.42 -11.85 3.73
N SER A 55 3.06 -13.01 3.80
CA SER A 55 3.04 -13.89 4.97
C SER A 55 3.77 -13.23 6.15
N LEU A 56 4.94 -12.65 5.91
CA LEU A 56 5.73 -11.96 6.93
C LEU A 56 4.98 -10.75 7.49
N ARG A 57 4.39 -9.92 6.62
CA ARG A 57 3.50 -8.82 7.04
C ARG A 57 2.35 -9.35 7.90
N GLY A 58 1.73 -10.46 7.51
CA GLY A 58 0.66 -11.09 8.26
C GLY A 58 1.09 -11.54 9.67
N LEU A 59 2.32 -12.07 9.82
CA LEU A 59 2.88 -12.48 11.12
C LEU A 59 3.14 -11.26 12.02
N TYR A 60 3.66 -10.17 11.46
CA TYR A 60 3.85 -8.91 12.17
C TYR A 60 2.51 -8.28 12.58
N ASP A 61 1.54 -8.19 11.67
CA ASP A 61 0.21 -7.63 11.94
C ASP A 61 -0.57 -8.42 13.01
N GLN A 62 -0.28 -9.73 13.15
CA GLN A 62 -0.84 -10.59 14.21
C GLN A 62 -0.08 -10.49 15.54
N GLY A 63 1.01 -9.72 15.60
CA GLY A 63 1.88 -9.62 16.78
C GLY A 63 2.65 -10.89 17.11
N ILE A 64 2.73 -11.83 16.15
CA ILE A 64 3.51 -13.07 16.32
C ILE A 64 5.00 -12.75 16.16
N TRP A 65 5.33 -11.83 15.25
CA TRP A 65 6.68 -11.35 15.02
C TRP A 65 6.82 -9.90 15.47
N THR A 66 7.96 -9.62 16.09
CA THR A 66 8.41 -8.28 16.46
C THR A 66 9.08 -7.57 15.28
N LEU A 67 9.25 -6.25 15.39
CA LEU A 67 9.96 -5.46 14.38
C LEU A 67 11.41 -5.96 14.20
N GLU A 68 12.09 -6.34 15.28
CA GLU A 68 13.46 -6.85 15.23
C GLU A 68 13.57 -8.14 14.41
N GLU A 69 12.59 -9.04 14.54
CA GLU A 69 12.53 -10.27 13.75
C GLU A 69 12.27 -10.00 12.28
N VAL A 70 11.45 -8.98 11.96
CA VAL A 70 11.27 -8.51 10.58
C VAL A 70 12.59 -7.94 10.03
N GLN A 71 13.26 -7.10 10.80
CA GLN A 71 14.54 -6.49 10.43
C GLN A 71 15.67 -7.50 10.24
N ALA A 72 15.67 -8.58 11.02
CA ALA A 72 16.63 -9.69 10.86
C ALA A 72 16.52 -10.39 9.49
N THR A 73 15.43 -10.17 8.75
CA THR A 73 15.21 -10.73 7.40
C THR A 73 15.55 -9.75 6.28
N GLY A 74 16.01 -8.55 6.62
CA GLY A 74 16.27 -7.45 5.68
C GLY A 74 15.03 -6.66 5.26
N GLY A 75 13.87 -6.95 5.87
CA GLY A 75 12.66 -6.15 5.73
C GLY A 75 12.53 -5.07 6.80
N ASP A 76 11.67 -4.09 6.60
CA ASP A 76 11.30 -3.10 7.60
C ASP A 76 9.82 -2.72 7.46
N ILE A 77 9.25 -2.08 8.48
CA ILE A 77 7.87 -1.61 8.47
C ILE A 77 7.86 -0.10 8.25
N ALA A 78 7.35 0.33 7.10
CA ALA A 78 7.24 1.74 6.77
C ALA A 78 6.05 2.40 7.48
N LEU A 79 6.28 3.62 7.96
CA LEU A 79 5.24 4.51 8.45
C LEU A 79 4.41 5.03 7.28
N PRO A 80 3.07 4.98 7.36
CA PRO A 80 2.19 5.45 6.30
C PRO A 80 2.31 6.97 6.12
N PHE A 81 2.10 7.43 4.89
CA PHE A 81 2.02 8.85 4.59
C PHE A 81 0.66 9.41 5.02
N GLU A 82 0.65 10.56 5.70
CA GLU A 82 -0.56 11.30 6.00
C GLU A 82 -0.73 12.42 4.97
N VAL A 83 -1.85 12.41 4.24
CA VAL A 83 -2.15 13.42 3.22
C VAL A 83 -2.48 14.75 3.92
N PRO A 84 -1.80 15.85 3.57
CA PRO A 84 -2.11 17.17 4.12
C PRO A 84 -3.56 17.59 3.82
N GLU A 85 -4.14 18.40 4.71
CA GLU A 85 -5.50 18.90 4.52
C GLU A 85 -5.60 19.77 3.26
N GLY A 86 -6.57 19.48 2.39
CA GLY A 86 -6.77 20.21 1.13
C GLY A 86 -5.94 19.69 -0.03
N GLU A 87 -5.09 18.69 0.18
CA GLU A 87 -4.30 18.05 -0.88
C GLU A 87 -4.80 16.63 -1.18
N GLN A 88 -4.45 16.11 -2.36
CA GLN A 88 -4.60 14.72 -2.76
C GLN A 88 -3.26 14.15 -3.22
N THR A 89 -3.03 12.86 -2.99
CA THR A 89 -1.82 12.16 -3.45
C THR A 89 -1.88 11.92 -4.96
N VAL A 90 -0.76 12.14 -5.64
CA VAL A 90 -0.55 11.83 -7.04
C VAL A 90 0.64 10.89 -7.23
N GLY A 91 0.59 10.07 -8.26
CA GLY A 91 1.66 9.13 -8.59
C GLY A 91 1.72 7.88 -7.71
N ALA A 92 2.86 7.21 -7.74
CA ALA A 92 3.13 5.99 -6.98
C ALA A 92 3.85 6.30 -5.66
N PRO A 93 3.67 5.48 -4.61
CA PRO A 93 4.40 5.67 -3.36
C PRO A 93 5.91 5.49 -3.56
N SER A 94 6.68 6.27 -2.82
CA SER A 94 8.11 6.09 -2.62
C SER A 94 8.42 5.91 -1.14
N TYR A 95 9.61 5.38 -0.83
CA TYR A 95 10.00 5.04 0.53
C TYR A 95 11.36 5.63 0.84
N VAL A 96 11.44 6.39 1.94
CA VAL A 96 12.67 7.07 2.36
C VAL A 96 12.96 6.80 3.83
N GLU A 97 14.23 6.72 4.18
CA GLU A 97 14.66 6.60 5.56
C GLU A 97 14.80 7.99 6.18
N ALA A 98 14.04 8.25 7.25
CA ALA A 98 14.04 9.51 7.97
C ALA A 98 13.91 9.25 9.48
N GLU A 99 14.83 9.83 10.26
CA GLU A 99 14.83 9.73 11.74
C GLU A 99 14.91 8.27 12.24
N GLY A 100 15.59 7.39 11.49
CA GLY A 100 15.72 5.96 11.85
C GLY A 100 14.49 5.11 11.54
N HIS A 101 13.51 5.66 10.81
CA HIS A 101 12.32 4.94 10.37
C HIS A 101 12.15 5.07 8.86
N ILE A 102 11.59 4.03 8.23
CA ILE A 102 11.19 4.13 6.83
C ILE A 102 9.83 4.81 6.77
N ARG A 103 9.70 5.83 5.92
CA ARG A 103 8.45 6.57 5.72
C ARG A 103 8.01 6.42 4.27
N GLN A 104 6.71 6.18 4.10
CA GLN A 104 6.06 6.31 2.81
C GLN A 104 5.94 7.79 2.45
N VAL A 105 6.18 8.13 1.19
CA VAL A 105 6.11 9.49 0.65
C VAL A 105 5.36 9.45 -0.67
N PHE A 106 4.44 10.39 -0.84
CA PHE A 106 3.73 10.62 -2.09
C PHE A 106 4.03 12.03 -2.61
N GLU A 107 3.90 12.21 -3.92
CA GLU A 107 3.68 13.53 -4.49
C GLU A 107 2.25 13.96 -4.15
N THR A 108 2.03 15.25 -3.90
CA THR A 108 0.71 15.80 -3.57
C THR A 108 0.36 16.99 -4.45
N GLU A 109 -0.93 17.20 -4.67
CA GLU A 109 -1.49 18.36 -5.37
C GLU A 109 -2.74 18.89 -4.67
N ASP A 110 -3.08 20.16 -4.89
CA ASP A 110 -4.30 20.76 -4.33
C ASP A 110 -5.56 20.06 -4.87
N VAL A 111 -6.51 19.76 -3.98
CA VAL A 111 -7.83 19.26 -4.38
C VAL A 111 -8.54 20.37 -5.16
N PRO A 112 -8.97 20.13 -6.41
CA PRO A 112 -9.66 21.15 -7.19
C PRO A 112 -10.98 21.53 -6.50
N PRO A 113 -11.38 22.81 -6.58
CA PRO A 113 -12.64 23.24 -6.01
C PRO A 113 -13.80 22.46 -6.66
N PRO A 114 -14.86 22.15 -5.90
CA PRO A 114 -16.01 21.46 -6.44
C PRO A 114 -16.57 22.24 -7.63
N PRO A 115 -17.01 21.56 -8.71
CA PRO A 115 -17.61 22.24 -9.83
C PRO A 115 -18.82 23.05 -9.36
N PRO A 116 -19.09 24.21 -9.99
CA PRO A 116 -20.25 25.00 -9.65
C PRO A 116 -21.53 24.16 -9.80
N PRO A 117 -22.55 24.38 -8.95
CA PRO A 117 -23.81 23.68 -9.08
C PRO A 117 -24.41 23.96 -10.46
N PRO A 118 -25.01 22.96 -11.13
CA PRO A 118 -25.59 23.18 -12.45
C PRO A 118 -26.72 24.22 -12.35
N THR A 119 -26.74 25.12 -13.33
CA THR A 119 -27.76 26.14 -13.51
C THR A 119 -29.13 25.49 -13.76
N ALA A 120 -30.21 26.28 -13.59
CA ALA A 120 -31.56 25.79 -13.86
C ALA A 120 -31.72 25.31 -15.31
N ASP A 121 -31.08 25.99 -16.26
CA ASP A 121 -31.12 25.63 -17.69
C ASP A 121 -30.34 24.34 -17.99
N GLU A 122 -29.18 24.13 -17.34
CA GLU A 122 -28.44 22.87 -17.46
C GLU A 122 -29.21 21.69 -16.85
N LYS A 123 -29.87 21.90 -15.71
CA LYS A 123 -30.76 20.90 -15.11
C LYS A 123 -31.96 20.59 -16.01
N ALA A 124 -32.60 21.61 -16.56
CA ALA A 124 -33.72 21.45 -17.48
C ALA A 124 -33.28 20.71 -18.75
N THR A 125 -32.13 21.07 -19.32
CA THR A 125 -31.56 20.39 -20.50
C THR A 125 -31.24 18.92 -20.20
N ALA A 126 -30.60 18.63 -19.06
CA ALA A 126 -30.31 17.26 -18.65
C ALA A 126 -31.57 16.41 -18.42
N MET A 127 -32.63 17.00 -17.84
CA MET A 127 -33.93 16.33 -17.71
C MET A 127 -34.58 16.07 -19.07
N LEU A 128 -34.57 17.05 -19.98
CA LEU A 128 -35.21 16.93 -21.30
C LEU A 128 -34.48 15.96 -22.22
N LEU A 129 -33.15 15.84 -22.10
CA LEU A 129 -32.35 14.83 -22.79
C LEU A 129 -32.82 13.39 -22.49
N SER A 130 -33.30 13.12 -21.28
CA SER A 130 -33.85 11.79 -20.93
C SER A 130 -35.14 11.45 -21.69
N TYR A 131 -35.82 12.48 -22.21
CA TYR A 131 -37.01 12.37 -23.05
C TYR A 131 -36.69 12.64 -24.53
N ASN A 132 -35.41 12.78 -24.89
CA ASN A 132 -34.94 13.14 -26.23
C ASN A 132 -35.55 14.44 -26.76
N LEU A 133 -35.80 15.40 -25.86
CA LEU A 133 -36.36 16.72 -26.13
C LEU A 133 -35.31 17.79 -25.92
N SER A 134 -35.40 18.86 -26.71
CA SER A 134 -34.62 20.08 -26.54
C SER A 134 -35.38 21.13 -25.72
N LEU A 135 -34.63 22.03 -25.09
CA LEU A 135 -35.19 23.14 -24.32
C LEU A 135 -36.00 24.11 -25.20
N SER A 136 -35.63 24.20 -26.48
CA SER A 136 -36.35 24.93 -27.53
C SER A 136 -37.75 24.35 -27.79
N GLU A 137 -37.86 23.03 -27.89
CA GLU A 137 -39.13 22.34 -28.13
C GLU A 137 -40.08 22.49 -26.92
N LEU A 138 -39.55 22.37 -25.70
CA LEU A 138 -40.34 22.61 -24.49
C LEU A 138 -40.85 24.06 -24.42
N LYS A 139 -39.99 25.05 -24.71
CA LYS A 139 -40.37 26.47 -24.74
C LYS A 139 -41.47 26.75 -25.76
N SER A 140 -41.40 26.12 -26.94
CA SER A 140 -42.42 26.23 -27.98
C SER A 140 -43.76 25.61 -27.55
N VAL A 141 -43.74 24.43 -26.91
CA VAL A 141 -44.95 23.78 -26.36
C VAL A 141 -45.62 24.60 -25.26
N LEU A 142 -44.82 25.25 -24.40
CA LEU A 142 -45.31 26.06 -23.29
C LEU A 142 -45.68 27.50 -23.69
N GLY A 143 -45.48 27.89 -24.94
CA GLY A 143 -45.76 29.25 -25.43
C GLY A 143 -44.89 30.33 -24.76
N LEU A 144 -43.68 29.97 -24.32
CA LEU A 144 -42.73 30.85 -23.64
C LEU A 144 -41.76 31.55 -24.61
N GLU A 145 -42.13 31.66 -25.88
CA GLU A 145 -41.35 32.37 -26.90
C GLU A 145 -41.38 33.89 -26.62
N ILE A 146 -40.20 34.48 -26.45
CA ILE A 146 -39.92 35.92 -26.72
C ILE A 146 -39.15 35.95 -28.03
#